data_AF-A0A8H3DRB3-F1
#
_entry.id   AF-A0A8H3DRB3-F1
#
_cell.length_a   1.000
_cell.length_b   1.000
_cell.length_c   1.000
_cell.angle_alpha   90.00
_cell.angle_beta   90.00
_cell.angle_gamma   90.00
#
_symmetry.space_group_name_H-M   'P 1'
#
loop_
_entity.id
_entity.type
_entity.pdbx_description
1 polymer ?
#
loop_
_entity_poly.entity_id
_entity_poly.type
_entity_poly.pdbx_seq_one_letter_code
_entity_poly.pdbx_strand_id
1 'polypeptide(L)'
;MGQEIYLSKYPPDRTLEPGTYRIFNAQAGTAIQVSEHDPTRVVTWEKHKGENQQWFLQRSGQGYRLQNRHYDAYLAVSNTNDHSRVYASRYPTTWVFLKFNGDYIVQLADSYQVLDLHCCSGHNGNELHIWGEGVEPQKIWRVERLGSDSGNKELAAIQGQVANKDKELSSAKEELSGLRELLGRRDETIRQLQQDLKSKEEALSHAHKANDESADLRDQHGLLESKLSQQQTETASLRAKMGRVEYLMSQLMGKSGGSIFTRDKD
;
A
#
# COMPACT_ATOMS: atom_id res chain seq x y z
N MET A 1 -42.25 18.71 -2.84
CA MET A 1 -42.51 19.06 -1.42
C MET A 1 -41.34 18.53 -0.62
N GLY A 2 -40.53 19.41 -0.02
CA GLY A 2 -39.42 18.98 0.83
C GLY A 2 -39.98 18.34 2.09
N GLN A 3 -39.54 17.12 2.42
CA GLN A 3 -39.83 16.53 3.72
C GLN A 3 -39.09 17.35 4.78
N GLU A 4 -39.83 18.10 5.59
CA GLU A 4 -39.30 18.59 6.86
C GLU A 4 -38.93 17.37 7.70
N ILE A 5 -37.63 17.19 7.92
CA ILE A 5 -37.13 16.15 8.82
C ILE A 5 -37.57 16.56 10.22
N TYR A 6 -38.48 15.79 10.83
CA TYR A 6 -38.89 16.04 12.20
C TYR A 6 -37.68 15.90 13.13
N LEU A 7 -37.35 16.98 13.84
CA LEU A 7 -36.29 17.02 14.84
C LEU A 7 -36.93 16.99 16.22
N SER A 8 -36.72 15.89 16.96
CA SER A 8 -37.11 15.82 18.37
C SER A 8 -36.34 16.86 19.20
N LYS A 9 -36.98 17.34 20.27
CA LYS A 9 -36.31 18.14 21.32
C LYS A 9 -35.34 17.32 22.18
N TYR A 10 -35.42 15.98 22.11
CA TYR A 10 -34.51 15.07 22.82
C TYR A 10 -33.37 14.64 21.90
N PRO A 11 -32.12 14.62 22.39
CA PRO A 11 -30.97 14.30 21.56
C PRO A 11 -30.90 12.79 21.26
N PRO A 12 -30.62 12.39 20.00
CA PRO A 12 -30.38 11.00 19.66
C PRO A 12 -29.09 10.49 20.30
N ASP A 13 -29.11 9.25 20.76
CA ASP A 13 -27.95 8.57 21.33
C ASP A 13 -26.99 8.06 20.25
N ARG A 14 -25.99 8.88 19.94
CA ARG A 14 -24.90 8.52 19.02
C ARG A 14 -23.89 7.56 19.64
N THR A 15 -23.91 7.38 20.96
CA THR A 15 -22.97 6.52 21.73
C THR A 15 -23.50 5.11 22.00
N LEU A 16 -24.79 4.86 21.71
CA LEU A 16 -25.32 3.50 21.75
C LEU A 16 -24.61 2.67 20.66
N GLU A 17 -24.16 1.47 21.01
CA GLU A 17 -23.39 0.61 20.10
C GLU A 17 -24.26 -0.53 19.57
N PRO A 18 -24.02 -1.05 18.35
CA PRO A 18 -24.60 -2.31 17.91
C PRO A 18 -24.35 -3.45 18.91
N GLY A 19 -25.30 -4.37 18.99
CA GLY A 19 -25.20 -5.51 19.90
C GLY A 19 -26.54 -6.16 20.19
N THR A 20 -26.57 -7.03 21.20
CA THR A 20 -27.77 -7.72 21.66
C THR A 20 -28.30 -6.99 22.89
N TYR A 21 -29.59 -6.65 22.87
CA TYR A 21 -30.23 -5.88 23.93
C TYR A 21 -31.56 -6.47 24.34
N ARG A 22 -31.97 -6.17 25.58
CA ARG A 22 -33.35 -6.25 26.05
C ARG A 22 -33.89 -4.84 26.19
N ILE A 23 -35.11 -4.61 25.72
CA ILE A 23 -35.77 -3.31 25.81
C ILE A 23 -37.05 -3.51 26.62
N PHE A 24 -37.25 -2.70 27.66
CA PHE A 24 -38.39 -2.85 28.57
C PHE A 24 -38.90 -1.50 29.03
N ASN A 25 -40.21 -1.42 29.32
CA ASN A 25 -40.80 -0.18 29.78
C ASN A 25 -40.26 0.15 31.19
N ALA A 26 -39.84 1.40 31.40
CA ALA A 26 -39.17 1.81 32.64
C ALA A 26 -40.09 1.75 33.88
N GLN A 27 -41.40 1.95 33.69
CA GLN A 27 -42.40 1.95 34.75
C GLN A 27 -43.05 0.57 34.96
N ALA A 28 -43.55 -0.05 33.89
CA ALA A 28 -44.24 -1.34 33.94
C ALA A 28 -43.29 -2.52 34.14
N GLY A 29 -42.00 -2.36 33.77
CA GLY A 29 -40.98 -3.39 33.94
C GLY A 29 -41.06 -4.58 32.98
N THR A 30 -42.01 -4.57 32.03
CA THR A 30 -42.20 -5.61 31.01
C THR A 30 -41.32 -5.35 29.78
N ALA A 31 -40.71 -6.41 29.24
CA ALA A 31 -39.85 -6.38 28.07
C ALA A 31 -40.63 -6.58 26.77
N ILE A 32 -40.17 -5.92 25.72
CA ILE A 32 -40.65 -6.11 24.35
C ILE A 32 -40.23 -7.49 23.87
N GLN A 33 -41.19 -8.27 23.38
CA GLN A 33 -40.95 -9.61 22.86
C GLN A 33 -41.79 -9.90 21.63
N VAL A 34 -41.31 -10.83 20.81
CA VAL A 34 -42.18 -11.52 19.84
C VAL A 34 -42.95 -12.62 20.56
N SER A 35 -44.26 -12.69 20.34
CA SER A 35 -45.14 -13.66 20.98
C SER A 35 -44.81 -15.09 20.54
N GLU A 36 -44.71 -16.01 21.50
CA GLU A 36 -44.44 -17.43 21.22
C GLU A 36 -45.65 -18.12 20.56
N HIS A 37 -46.85 -17.66 20.87
CA HIS A 37 -48.09 -18.21 20.31
C HIS A 37 -48.42 -17.65 18.92
N ASP A 38 -47.91 -16.45 18.61
CA ASP A 38 -48.13 -15.78 17.34
C ASP A 38 -46.88 -14.97 16.95
N PRO A 39 -45.97 -15.53 16.12
CA PRO A 39 -44.69 -14.91 15.79
C PRO A 39 -44.83 -13.68 14.89
N THR A 40 -46.06 -13.27 14.53
CA THR A 40 -46.32 -12.00 13.85
C THR A 40 -46.59 -10.86 14.83
N ARG A 41 -46.88 -11.16 16.10
CA ARG A 41 -47.23 -10.17 17.12
C ARG A 41 -46.02 -9.83 17.99
N VAL A 42 -45.91 -8.52 18.27
CA VAL A 42 -45.01 -8.01 19.30
C VAL A 42 -45.86 -7.59 20.49
N VAL A 43 -45.48 -8.07 21.66
CA VAL A 43 -46.15 -7.80 22.93
C VAL A 43 -45.12 -7.43 23.97
N THR A 44 -45.58 -6.99 25.14
CA THR A 44 -44.75 -6.93 26.33
C THR A 44 -45.03 -8.07 27.28
N TRP A 45 -44.01 -8.49 28.02
CA TRP A 45 -44.10 -9.61 28.96
C TRP A 45 -43.09 -9.42 30.09
N GLU A 46 -43.29 -10.10 31.22
CA GLU A 46 -42.30 -10.11 32.29
C GLU A 46 -40.90 -10.49 31.77
N LYS A 47 -39.87 -9.90 32.36
CA LYS A 47 -38.49 -10.11 31.89
C LYS A 47 -38.05 -11.53 32.15
N HIS A 48 -37.56 -12.20 31.11
CA HIS A 48 -36.91 -13.51 31.22
C HIS A 48 -35.70 -13.61 30.29
N LYS A 49 -35.03 -14.77 30.32
CA LYS A 49 -33.82 -15.05 29.53
C LYS A 49 -34.10 -15.57 28.12
N GLY A 50 -35.38 -15.57 27.70
CA GLY A 50 -35.79 -16.07 26.38
C GLY A 50 -35.20 -15.22 25.26
N GLU A 51 -34.82 -15.86 24.15
CA GLU A 51 -34.26 -15.17 22.99
C GLU A 51 -35.31 -14.34 22.23
N ASN A 52 -36.59 -14.66 22.38
CA ASN A 52 -37.73 -13.89 21.87
C ASN A 52 -37.88 -12.50 22.52
N GLN A 53 -37.23 -12.24 23.66
CA GLN A 53 -37.14 -10.91 24.29
C GLN A 53 -35.82 -10.17 23.99
N GLN A 54 -34.95 -10.78 23.16
CA GLN A 54 -33.64 -10.23 22.84
C GLN A 54 -33.64 -9.73 21.41
N TRP A 55 -33.05 -8.54 21.24
CA TRP A 55 -33.06 -7.81 19.99
C TRP A 55 -31.64 -7.47 19.58
N PHE A 56 -31.28 -7.82 18.36
CA PHE A 56 -30.10 -7.32 17.70
C PHE A 56 -30.34 -5.88 17.26
N LEU A 57 -29.66 -4.93 17.89
CA LEU A 57 -29.59 -3.55 17.43
C LEU A 57 -28.54 -3.47 16.33
N GLN A 58 -29.01 -3.22 15.11
CA GLN A 58 -28.20 -3.09 13.92
C GLN A 58 -28.32 -1.66 13.39
N ARG A 59 -27.20 -0.99 13.12
CA ARG A 59 -27.22 0.39 12.62
C ARG A 59 -27.99 0.50 11.29
N SER A 60 -28.83 1.53 11.19
CA SER A 60 -29.61 1.85 10.00
C SER A 60 -29.77 3.37 9.91
N GLY A 61 -29.00 4.01 9.03
CA GLY A 61 -28.96 5.48 8.94
C GLY A 61 -28.58 6.14 10.28
N GLN A 62 -29.42 7.07 10.74
CA GLN A 62 -29.26 7.74 12.05
C GLN A 62 -29.79 6.93 13.23
N GLY A 63 -30.45 5.79 12.97
CA GLY A 63 -31.07 4.95 13.99
C GLY A 63 -30.63 3.49 13.89
N TYR A 64 -31.57 2.61 14.23
CA TYR A 64 -31.36 1.17 14.28
C TYR A 64 -32.56 0.42 13.72
N ARG A 65 -32.29 -0.72 13.12
CA ARG A 65 -33.28 -1.78 12.97
C ARG A 65 -33.10 -2.78 14.11
N LEU A 66 -34.20 -3.30 14.62
CA LEU A 66 -34.21 -4.23 15.74
C LEU A 66 -34.68 -5.58 15.24
N GLN A 67 -33.74 -6.51 15.01
CA GLN A 67 -34.07 -7.87 14.63
C GLN A 67 -34.23 -8.71 15.89
N ASN A 68 -35.28 -9.50 15.99
CA ASN A 68 -35.42 -10.45 17.08
C ASN A 68 -34.33 -11.52 16.99
N ARG A 69 -33.82 -11.98 18.13
CA ARG A 69 -32.76 -12.98 18.16
C ARG A 69 -33.27 -14.39 17.85
N HIS A 70 -34.51 -14.71 18.25
CA HIS A 70 -35.10 -16.03 18.04
C HIS A 70 -35.80 -16.14 16.68
N TYR A 71 -36.52 -15.08 16.30
CA TYR A 71 -37.27 -15.03 15.05
C TYR A 71 -36.55 -14.17 14.01
N ASP A 72 -36.56 -14.59 12.75
CA ASP A 72 -36.07 -13.77 11.63
C ASP A 72 -37.08 -12.67 11.26
N ALA A 73 -37.35 -11.80 12.22
CA ALA A 73 -38.33 -10.72 12.14
C ALA A 73 -37.82 -9.48 12.88
N TYR A 74 -38.24 -8.32 12.41
CA TYR A 74 -37.88 -7.01 12.92
C TYR A 74 -39.05 -6.38 13.65
N LEU A 75 -38.73 -5.55 14.65
CA LEU A 75 -39.69 -4.64 15.26
C LEU A 75 -40.11 -3.59 14.23
N ALA A 76 -41.37 -3.64 13.80
CA ALA A 76 -41.86 -2.82 12.71
C ALA A 76 -43.23 -2.21 12.99
N VAL A 77 -43.61 -1.21 12.21
CA VAL A 77 -44.94 -0.60 12.22
C VAL A 77 -45.49 -0.53 10.80
N SER A 78 -46.80 -0.74 10.64
CA SER A 78 -47.40 -0.93 9.32
C SER A 78 -47.67 0.40 8.60
N ASN A 79 -47.82 1.48 9.36
CA ASN A 79 -48.04 2.83 8.87
C ASN A 79 -47.69 3.86 9.96
N THR A 80 -47.74 5.14 9.61
CA THR A 80 -47.37 6.26 10.48
C THR A 80 -48.59 6.99 11.05
N ASN A 81 -49.72 6.30 11.25
CA ASN A 81 -50.84 6.88 11.99
C ASN A 81 -50.70 6.56 13.48
N ASP A 82 -51.17 7.49 14.30
CA ASP A 82 -51.31 7.28 15.73
C ASP A 82 -52.17 6.03 16.02
N HIS A 83 -51.84 5.29 17.08
CA HIS A 83 -52.37 3.96 17.42
C HIS A 83 -51.98 2.82 16.48
N SER A 84 -51.08 3.04 15.50
CA SER A 84 -50.62 1.92 14.67
C SER A 84 -49.86 0.89 15.49
N ARG A 85 -50.27 -0.37 15.34
CA ARG A 85 -49.67 -1.50 16.06
C ARG A 85 -48.23 -1.75 15.63
N VAL A 86 -47.39 -1.98 16.62
CA VAL A 86 -46.05 -2.51 16.42
C VAL A 86 -46.15 -4.03 16.33
N TYR A 87 -45.48 -4.61 15.34
CA TYR A 87 -45.58 -6.03 15.01
C TYR A 87 -44.25 -6.57 14.50
N ALA A 88 -44.18 -7.89 14.35
CA ALA A 88 -42.99 -8.58 13.87
C ALA A 88 -43.08 -8.71 12.35
N SER A 89 -42.12 -8.12 11.62
CA SER A 89 -42.13 -8.06 10.16
C SER A 89 -40.82 -8.56 9.57
N ARG A 90 -40.85 -9.12 8.36
CA ARG A 90 -39.61 -9.37 7.60
C ARG A 90 -38.95 -8.08 7.08
N TYR A 91 -39.71 -6.99 7.05
CA TYR A 91 -39.24 -5.68 6.60
C TYR A 91 -38.95 -4.77 7.79
N PRO A 92 -37.72 -4.27 7.94
CA PRO A 92 -37.35 -3.49 9.11
C PRO A 92 -37.94 -2.09 9.09
N THR A 93 -38.28 -1.59 10.28
CA THR A 93 -38.47 -0.17 10.55
C THR A 93 -37.22 0.39 11.24
N THR A 94 -36.86 1.63 10.92
CA THR A 94 -35.76 2.33 11.59
C THR A 94 -36.27 3.09 12.81
N TRP A 95 -35.60 2.87 13.94
CA TRP A 95 -35.92 3.47 15.24
C TRP A 95 -34.74 4.30 15.75
N VAL A 96 -35.02 5.47 16.29
CA VAL A 96 -34.05 6.39 16.87
C VAL A 96 -34.20 6.38 18.39
N PHE A 97 -33.11 6.12 19.11
CA PHE A 97 -33.09 6.14 20.57
C PHE A 97 -32.73 7.54 21.04
N LEU A 98 -33.68 8.24 21.66
CA LEU A 98 -33.51 9.60 22.16
C LEU A 98 -33.27 9.54 23.68
N LYS A 99 -32.21 10.21 24.18
CA LYS A 99 -31.86 10.18 25.61
C LYS A 99 -32.85 11.00 26.43
N PHE A 100 -33.37 10.40 27.50
CA PHE A 100 -34.23 11.08 28.47
C PHE A 100 -34.01 10.53 29.89
N ASN A 101 -33.46 11.36 30.79
CA ASN A 101 -33.27 11.03 32.22
C ASN A 101 -32.57 9.68 32.50
N GLY A 102 -31.63 9.27 31.65
CA GLY A 102 -30.92 7.98 31.78
C GLY A 102 -31.65 6.79 31.13
N ASP A 103 -32.90 6.99 30.72
CA ASP A 103 -33.70 6.07 29.90
C ASP A 103 -33.82 6.61 28.45
N TYR A 104 -34.70 6.01 27.66
CA TYR A 104 -34.88 6.34 26.25
C TYR A 104 -36.34 6.59 25.87
N ILE A 105 -36.54 7.52 24.94
CA ILE A 105 -37.72 7.58 24.09
C ILE A 105 -37.33 6.93 22.76
N VAL A 106 -38.09 5.94 22.30
CA VAL A 106 -37.77 5.19 21.07
C VAL A 106 -38.66 5.72 19.94
N GLN A 107 -38.09 6.57 19.10
CA GLN A 107 -38.79 7.29 18.03
C GLN A 107 -38.77 6.52 16.72
N LEU A 108 -39.87 6.56 15.98
CA LEU A 108 -39.93 6.15 14.57
C LEU A 108 -39.15 7.14 13.72
N ALA A 109 -38.17 6.67 12.94
CA ALA A 109 -37.34 7.55 12.11
C ALA A 109 -38.19 8.41 11.16
N ASP A 110 -37.78 9.67 10.98
CA ASP A 110 -38.44 10.67 10.14
C ASP A 110 -39.91 10.96 10.52
N SER A 111 -40.30 10.63 11.76
CA SER A 111 -41.63 10.90 12.33
C SER A 111 -41.51 11.47 13.75
N TYR A 112 -42.56 12.14 14.21
CA TYR A 112 -42.72 12.57 15.61
C TYR A 112 -43.24 11.47 16.53
N GLN A 113 -43.57 10.31 15.96
CA GLN A 113 -44.19 9.22 16.71
C GLN A 113 -43.15 8.37 17.42
N VAL A 114 -43.51 7.89 18.59
CA VAL A 114 -42.64 7.11 19.48
C VAL A 114 -43.34 5.85 19.92
N LEU A 115 -42.54 4.88 20.33
CA LEU A 115 -43.00 3.61 20.85
C LEU A 115 -43.74 3.81 22.18
N ASP A 116 -44.97 3.32 22.25
CA ASP A 116 -45.90 3.51 23.37
C ASP A 116 -46.45 2.15 23.84
N LEU A 117 -46.31 1.89 25.13
CA LEU A 117 -46.93 0.74 25.80
C LEU A 117 -48.40 1.05 26.11
N HIS A 118 -49.33 0.29 25.53
CA HIS A 118 -50.75 0.57 25.68
C HIS A 118 -51.18 0.68 27.16
N CYS A 119 -51.68 1.85 27.55
CA CYS A 119 -52.15 2.17 28.90
C CYS A 119 -51.12 1.96 30.02
N CYS A 120 -49.82 1.91 29.70
CA CYS A 120 -48.74 1.60 30.65
C CYS A 120 -48.97 0.29 31.44
N SER A 121 -49.75 -0.67 30.90
CA SER A 121 -50.10 -1.89 31.62
C SER A 121 -48.95 -2.90 31.61
N GLY A 122 -48.59 -3.40 32.79
CA GLY A 122 -47.59 -4.46 32.97
C GLY A 122 -48.14 -5.88 32.81
N HIS A 123 -49.36 -6.05 32.28
CA HIS A 123 -49.90 -7.38 32.02
C HIS A 123 -49.16 -8.07 30.86
N ASN A 124 -48.86 -9.35 31.04
CA ASN A 124 -48.29 -10.20 30.02
C ASN A 124 -49.18 -10.24 28.77
N GLY A 125 -48.58 -10.00 27.61
CA GLY A 125 -49.28 -9.98 26.33
C GLY A 125 -49.83 -8.60 25.93
N ASN A 126 -49.56 -7.55 26.71
CA ASN A 126 -50.00 -6.20 26.37
C ASN A 126 -49.34 -5.70 25.07
N GLU A 127 -50.09 -4.91 24.31
CA GLU A 127 -49.71 -4.48 22.97
C GLU A 127 -48.90 -3.19 22.97
N LEU A 128 -48.13 -3.01 21.89
CA LEU A 128 -47.33 -1.82 21.62
C LEU A 128 -47.90 -1.09 20.42
N HIS A 129 -47.90 0.23 20.48
CA HIS A 129 -48.32 1.09 19.39
C HIS A 129 -47.31 2.20 19.18
N ILE A 130 -47.49 2.96 18.11
CA ILE A 130 -46.86 4.27 17.98
C ILE A 130 -47.85 5.37 18.37
N TRP A 131 -47.35 6.40 19.03
CA TRP A 131 -48.12 7.56 19.47
C TRP A 131 -47.27 8.83 19.39
N GLY A 132 -47.90 10.01 19.41
CA GLY A 132 -47.16 11.27 19.43
C GLY A 132 -46.14 11.36 20.59
N GLU A 133 -44.99 11.98 20.30
CA GLU A 133 -43.89 12.19 21.27
C GLU A 133 -44.40 12.76 22.60
N GLY A 134 -43.89 12.20 23.69
CA GLY A 134 -44.12 12.70 25.04
C GLY A 134 -43.25 11.99 26.06
N VAL A 135 -43.44 12.33 27.34
CA VAL A 135 -42.64 11.81 28.47
C VAL A 135 -43.47 10.98 29.44
N GLU A 136 -44.65 10.56 29.01
CA GLU A 136 -45.53 9.71 29.78
C GLU A 136 -44.84 8.36 30.05
N PRO A 137 -45.07 7.73 31.21
CA PRO A 137 -44.34 6.51 31.61
C PRO A 137 -44.39 5.37 30.59
N GLN A 138 -45.49 5.26 29.83
CA GLN A 138 -45.68 4.31 28.73
C GLN A 138 -44.73 4.49 27.54
N LYS A 139 -44.09 5.64 27.38
CA LYS A 139 -43.17 5.98 26.28
C LYS A 139 -41.69 5.95 26.69
N ILE A 140 -41.42 5.66 27.97
CA ILE A 140 -40.06 5.63 28.51
C ILE A 140 -39.56 4.18 28.59
N TRP A 141 -38.43 3.93 27.94
CA TRP A 141 -37.87 2.61 27.74
C TRP A 141 -36.46 2.52 28.31
N ARG A 142 -36.19 1.46 29.06
CA ARG A 142 -34.85 1.04 29.44
C ARG A 142 -34.29 0.09 28.40
N VAL A 143 -33.00 0.27 28.12
CA VAL A 143 -32.25 -0.54 27.17
C VAL A 143 -31.10 -1.19 27.92
N GLU A 144 -31.15 -2.51 28.05
CA GLU A 144 -30.16 -3.32 28.75
C GLU A 144 -29.30 -4.06 27.74
N ARG A 145 -27.98 -3.83 27.77
CA ARG A 145 -27.04 -4.52 26.90
C ARG A 145 -26.75 -5.92 27.41
N LEU A 146 -26.98 -6.93 26.57
CA LEU A 146 -26.77 -8.34 26.88
C LEU A 146 -25.50 -8.91 26.22
N GLY A 147 -25.06 -8.34 25.11
CA GLY A 147 -23.89 -8.83 24.38
C GLY A 147 -23.46 -7.93 23.22
N SER A 148 -22.31 -8.23 22.63
CA SER A 148 -21.75 -7.51 21.47
C SER A 148 -22.22 -8.04 20.11
N ASP A 149 -22.87 -9.21 20.08
CA ASP A 149 -23.39 -9.75 18.82
C ASP A 149 -24.56 -8.89 18.32
N SER A 150 -24.47 -8.41 17.09
CA SER A 150 -25.51 -7.63 16.44
C SER A 150 -26.27 -8.45 15.39
N GLY A 151 -26.05 -9.76 15.29
CA GLY A 151 -26.74 -10.65 14.36
C GLY A 151 -26.40 -10.43 12.89
N ASN A 152 -25.63 -9.39 12.56
CA ASN A 152 -25.27 -9.05 11.18
C ASN A 152 -24.03 -9.86 10.73
N LYS A 153 -24.25 -11.16 10.52
CA LYS A 153 -23.21 -12.13 10.10
C LYS A 153 -22.50 -11.69 8.81
N GLU A 154 -23.21 -10.99 7.93
CA GLU A 154 -22.66 -10.49 6.67
C GLU A 154 -21.63 -9.36 6.89
N LEU A 155 -21.92 -8.42 7.81
CA LEU A 155 -20.92 -7.42 8.23
C LEU A 155 -19.69 -8.07 8.86
N ALA A 156 -19.87 -9.09 9.70
CA ALA A 156 -18.75 -9.81 10.31
C ALA A 156 -17.89 -10.53 9.25
N ALA A 157 -18.53 -11.15 8.24
CA ALA A 157 -17.83 -11.77 7.12
C ALA A 157 -17.06 -10.73 6.28
N ILE A 158 -17.67 -9.57 6.00
CA ILE A 158 -17.02 -8.47 5.28
C ILE A 158 -15.82 -7.95 6.08
N GLN A 159 -15.94 -7.76 7.39
CA GLN A 159 -14.82 -7.36 8.25
C GLN A 159 -13.66 -8.36 8.22
N GLY A 160 -13.96 -9.66 8.24
CA GLY A 160 -12.94 -10.70 8.07
C GLY A 160 -12.25 -10.63 6.71
N GLN A 161 -13.00 -10.38 5.62
CA GLN A 161 -12.42 -10.19 4.29
C GLN A 161 -11.56 -8.92 4.21
N VAL A 162 -11.97 -7.82 4.84
CA VAL A 162 -11.20 -6.58 4.92
C VAL A 162 -9.88 -6.82 5.64
N ALA A 163 -9.91 -7.47 6.80
CA ALA A 163 -8.69 -7.80 7.55
C ALA A 163 -7.72 -8.69 6.75
N ASN A 164 -8.24 -9.65 5.98
CA ASN A 164 -7.41 -10.47 5.08
C ASN A 164 -6.80 -9.63 3.95
N LYS A 165 -7.60 -8.77 3.31
CA LYS A 165 -7.10 -7.87 2.25
C LYS A 165 -6.07 -6.88 2.77
N ASP A 166 -6.21 -6.38 3.99
CA ASP A 166 -5.21 -5.49 4.61
C ASP A 166 -3.88 -6.22 4.83
N LYS A 167 -3.93 -7.50 5.23
CA LYS A 167 -2.73 -8.33 5.35
C LYS A 167 -2.05 -8.58 4.00
N GLU A 168 -2.83 -8.91 2.97
CA GLU A 168 -2.32 -9.06 1.60
C GLU A 168 -1.69 -7.76 1.08
N LEU A 169 -2.34 -6.61 1.33
CA LEU A 169 -1.84 -5.30 0.95
C LEU A 169 -0.53 -4.96 1.66
N SER A 170 -0.39 -5.33 2.94
CA SER A 170 0.87 -5.15 3.68
C SER A 170 2.00 -5.96 3.07
N SER A 171 1.74 -7.24 2.75
CA SER A 171 2.72 -8.12 2.10
C SER A 171 3.15 -7.56 0.73
N ALA A 172 2.19 -7.14 -0.10
CA ALA A 172 2.47 -6.56 -1.41
C ALA A 172 3.27 -5.25 -1.32
N LYS A 173 3.04 -4.44 -0.28
CA LYS A 173 3.83 -3.22 -0.03
C LYS A 173 5.28 -3.54 0.32
N GLU A 174 5.52 -4.56 1.13
CA GLU A 174 6.88 -5.01 1.47
C GLU A 174 7.62 -5.50 0.23
N GLU A 175 6.99 -6.34 -0.60
CA GLU A 175 7.55 -6.80 -1.87
C GLU A 175 7.87 -5.66 -2.83
N LEU A 176 6.96 -4.69 -2.97
CA LEU A 176 7.19 -3.50 -3.80
C LEU A 176 8.37 -2.65 -3.28
N SER A 177 8.57 -2.58 -1.97
CA SER A 177 9.74 -1.89 -1.40
C SER A 177 11.04 -2.62 -1.78
N GLY A 178 11.07 -3.95 -1.68
CA GLY A 178 12.23 -4.76 -2.05
C GLY A 178 12.55 -4.65 -3.55
N LEU A 179 11.53 -4.64 -4.40
CA LEU A 179 11.72 -4.43 -5.85
C LEU A 179 12.25 -3.04 -6.17
N ARG A 180 11.82 -1.99 -5.46
CA ARG A 180 12.35 -0.63 -5.62
C ARG A 180 13.81 -0.53 -5.23
N GLU A 181 14.22 -1.17 -4.13
CA GLU A 181 15.63 -1.24 -3.75
C GLU A 181 16.48 -1.96 -4.79
N LEU A 182 15.97 -3.08 -5.33
CA LEU A 182 16.68 -3.85 -6.34
C LEU A 182 16.83 -3.08 -7.66
N LEU A 183 15.80 -2.33 -8.07
CA LEU A 183 15.89 -1.40 -9.19
C LEU A 183 16.94 -0.32 -8.95
N GLY A 184 16.95 0.29 -7.77
CA GLY A 184 17.98 1.28 -7.41
C GLY A 184 19.40 0.72 -7.48
N ARG A 185 19.62 -0.51 -7.02
CA ARG A 185 20.94 -1.18 -7.16
C ARG A 185 21.32 -1.45 -8.61
N ARG A 186 20.36 -1.82 -9.46
CA ARG A 186 20.60 -2.04 -10.90
C ARG A 186 20.96 -0.73 -11.60
N ASP A 187 20.27 0.36 -11.29
CA ASP A 187 20.57 1.68 -11.86
C ASP A 187 21.99 2.15 -11.50
N GLU A 188 22.42 1.91 -10.25
CA GLU A 188 23.78 2.24 -9.82
C GLU A 188 24.83 1.38 -10.54
N THR A 189 24.56 0.09 -10.71
CA THR A 189 25.44 -0.81 -11.48
C THR A 189 25.56 -0.35 -12.94
N ILE A 190 24.45 0.08 -13.54
CA ILE A 190 24.44 0.61 -14.91
C ILE A 190 25.29 1.88 -15.01
N ARG A 191 25.17 2.82 -14.05
CA ARG A 191 26.03 4.01 -14.02
C ARG A 191 27.51 3.64 -13.94
N GLN A 192 27.87 2.72 -13.05
CA GLN A 192 29.26 2.32 -12.90
C GLN A 192 29.82 1.72 -14.19
N LEU A 193 29.06 0.82 -14.84
CA LEU A 193 29.46 0.21 -16.11
C LEU A 193 29.60 1.24 -17.23
N GLN A 194 28.73 2.25 -17.28
CA GLN A 194 28.82 3.34 -18.25
C GLN A 194 30.08 4.19 -18.04
N GLN A 195 30.44 4.48 -16.79
CA GLN A 195 31.66 5.22 -16.47
C GLN A 195 32.92 4.42 -16.81
N ASP A 196 32.93 3.13 -16.47
CA ASP A 196 34.03 2.22 -16.78
C ASP A 196 34.21 2.09 -18.30
N LEU A 197 33.13 1.92 -19.07
CA LEU A 197 33.17 1.88 -20.53
C LEU A 197 33.79 3.15 -21.10
N LYS A 198 33.36 4.32 -20.64
CA LYS A 198 33.91 5.61 -21.08
C LYS A 198 35.42 5.69 -20.81
N SER A 199 35.86 5.32 -19.61
CA SER A 199 37.29 5.34 -19.27
C SER A 199 38.12 4.38 -20.14
N LYS A 200 37.56 3.21 -20.49
CA LYS A 200 38.21 2.23 -21.37
C LYS A 200 38.28 2.72 -22.81
N GLU A 201 37.26 3.41 -23.32
CA GLU A 201 37.27 4.03 -24.64
C GLU A 201 38.35 5.12 -24.75
N GLU A 202 38.49 5.97 -23.73
CA GLU A 202 39.55 6.98 -23.65
C GLU A 202 40.95 6.34 -23.62
N ALA A 203 41.14 5.30 -22.80
CA ALA A 203 42.40 4.56 -22.74
C ALA A 203 42.75 3.86 -24.06
N LEU A 204 41.76 3.29 -24.76
CA LEU A 204 41.94 2.70 -26.09
C LEU A 204 42.34 3.76 -27.13
N SER A 205 41.72 4.94 -27.10
CA SER A 205 42.09 6.05 -27.99
C SER A 205 43.54 6.49 -27.77
N HIS A 206 43.99 6.59 -26.51
CA HIS A 206 45.38 6.88 -26.18
C HIS A 206 46.34 5.78 -26.65
N ALA A 207 45.98 4.51 -26.46
CA ALA A 207 46.79 3.38 -26.90
C ALA A 207 46.95 3.34 -28.43
N HIS A 208 45.88 3.64 -29.19
CA HIS A 208 45.95 3.75 -30.64
C HIS A 208 46.93 4.84 -31.07
N LYS A 209 46.84 6.04 -30.48
CA LYS A 209 47.75 7.15 -30.80
C LYS A 209 49.22 6.79 -30.49
N ALA A 210 49.50 6.19 -29.34
CA ALA A 210 50.85 5.77 -28.98
C ALA A 210 51.40 4.68 -29.92
N ASN A 211 50.53 3.79 -30.42
CA ASN A 211 50.91 2.77 -31.38
C ASN A 211 51.22 3.38 -32.76
N ASP A 212 50.46 4.39 -33.20
CA ASP A 212 50.74 5.14 -34.43
C ASP A 212 52.08 5.88 -34.33
N GLU A 213 52.34 6.57 -33.22
CA GLU A 213 53.63 7.22 -32.95
C GLU A 213 54.80 6.21 -32.92
N SER A 214 54.58 5.01 -32.37
CA SER A 214 55.56 3.92 -32.39
C SER A 214 55.80 3.35 -33.79
N ALA A 215 54.81 3.36 -34.67
CA ALA A 215 54.95 2.97 -36.07
C ALA A 215 55.79 4.00 -36.83
N ASP A 216 55.50 5.30 -36.66
CA ASP A 216 56.27 6.39 -37.27
C ASP A 216 57.75 6.36 -36.86
N LEU A 217 58.02 6.14 -35.57
CA LEU A 217 59.40 6.01 -35.07
C LEU A 217 60.12 4.78 -35.66
N ARG A 218 59.40 3.67 -35.88
CA ARG A 218 59.96 2.47 -36.53
C ARG A 218 60.34 2.76 -37.98
N ASP A 219 59.50 3.48 -38.71
CA ASP A 219 59.77 3.87 -40.10
C ASP A 219 60.97 4.82 -40.18
N GLN A 220 61.08 5.80 -39.27
CA GLN A 220 62.23 6.68 -39.17
C GLN A 220 63.53 5.92 -38.83
N HIS A 221 63.46 4.97 -37.90
CA HIS A 221 64.61 4.13 -37.55
C HIS A 221 65.08 3.32 -38.76
N GLY A 222 64.16 2.68 -39.50
CA GLY A 222 64.49 1.94 -40.71
C GLY A 222 65.16 2.83 -41.78
N LEU A 223 64.71 4.08 -41.93
CA LEU A 223 65.34 5.05 -42.83
C LEU A 223 66.77 5.43 -42.40
N LEU A 224 66.96 5.70 -41.11
CA LEU A 224 68.28 6.02 -40.55
C LEU A 224 69.25 4.84 -40.68
N GLU A 225 68.77 3.62 -40.46
CA GLU A 225 69.55 2.39 -40.59
C GLU A 225 69.99 2.17 -42.05
N SER A 226 69.10 2.42 -43.02
CA SER A 226 69.44 2.41 -44.45
C SER A 226 70.52 3.46 -44.80
N LYS A 227 70.38 4.70 -44.31
CA LYS A 227 71.39 5.76 -44.50
C LYS A 227 72.74 5.40 -43.89
N LEU A 228 72.75 4.81 -42.69
CA LEU A 228 73.97 4.38 -42.02
C LEU A 228 74.69 3.28 -42.83
N SER A 229 73.93 2.31 -43.34
CA SER A 229 74.45 1.26 -44.22
C SER A 229 75.06 1.84 -45.49
N GLN A 230 74.41 2.83 -46.11
CA GLN A 230 74.97 3.56 -47.25
C GLN A 230 76.30 4.26 -46.90
N GLN A 231 76.36 4.98 -45.78
CA GLN A 231 77.59 5.63 -45.31
C GLN A 231 78.71 4.63 -45.03
N GLN A 232 78.42 3.47 -44.44
CA GLN A 232 79.40 2.39 -44.25
C GLN A 232 79.97 1.90 -45.59
N THR A 233 79.12 1.79 -46.61
CA THR A 233 79.53 1.38 -47.96
C THR A 233 80.42 2.44 -48.62
N GLU A 234 80.06 3.72 -48.48
CA GLU A 234 80.86 4.84 -48.99
C GLU A 234 82.22 4.96 -48.29
N THR A 235 82.25 4.86 -46.96
CA THR A 235 83.50 4.89 -46.18
C THR A 235 84.41 3.71 -46.50
N ALA A 236 83.86 2.51 -46.71
CA ALA A 236 84.61 1.35 -47.17
C ALA A 236 85.22 1.61 -48.57
N SER A 237 84.45 2.21 -49.49
CA SER A 237 84.92 2.60 -50.81
C SER A 237 86.04 3.65 -50.76
N LEU A 238 85.89 4.69 -49.94
CA LEU A 238 86.92 5.71 -49.72
C LEU A 238 88.20 5.12 -49.13
N ARG A 239 88.07 4.24 -48.13
CA ARG A 239 89.22 3.52 -47.54
C ARG A 239 89.96 2.70 -48.59
N ALA A 240 89.24 2.02 -49.48
CA ALA A 240 89.85 1.29 -50.60
C ALA A 240 90.58 2.22 -51.59
N LYS A 241 90.00 3.38 -51.90
CA LYS A 241 90.67 4.40 -52.74
C LYS A 241 91.93 4.95 -52.07
N MET A 242 91.88 5.21 -50.76
CA MET A 242 93.03 5.68 -49.98
C MET A 242 94.17 4.67 -50.00
N GLY A 243 93.86 3.38 -49.79
CA GLY A 243 94.85 2.31 -49.93
C GLY A 243 95.51 2.26 -51.31
N ARG A 244 94.78 2.58 -52.40
CA ARG A 244 95.39 2.71 -53.74
C ARG A 244 96.31 3.93 -53.86
N VAL A 245 95.93 5.06 -53.28
CA VAL A 245 96.78 6.27 -53.26
C VAL A 245 98.05 6.02 -52.47
N GLU A 246 97.95 5.40 -51.30
CA GLU A 246 99.11 4.99 -50.48
C GLU A 246 100.03 4.04 -51.24
N TYR A 247 99.46 3.07 -51.98
CA TYR A 247 100.21 2.18 -52.85
C TYR A 247 100.94 2.93 -53.99
N LEU A 248 100.26 3.87 -54.65
CA LEU A 248 100.86 4.70 -55.70
C LEU A 248 101.96 5.63 -55.17
N MET A 249 101.75 6.25 -54.00
CA MET A 249 102.78 7.04 -53.32
C MET A 249 104.00 6.18 -52.95
N SER A 250 103.78 4.94 -52.49
CA SER A 250 104.86 4.00 -52.21
C SER A 250 105.65 3.61 -53.47
N GLN A 251 105.00 3.48 -54.64
CA GLN A 251 105.69 3.27 -55.92
C GLN A 251 106.49 4.50 -56.39
N LEU A 252 106.03 5.72 -56.11
CA LEU A 252 106.72 6.97 -56.44
C LEU A 252 107.93 7.21 -55.52
N MET A 253 107.79 6.92 -54.22
CA MET A 253 108.87 7.03 -53.23
C MET A 253 109.91 5.90 -53.33
N GLY A 254 109.59 4.79 -53.99
CA GLY A 254 110.51 3.68 -54.27
C GLY A 254 111.41 3.87 -55.51
N LYS A 255 111.27 4.97 -56.28
CA LYS A 255 112.09 5.29 -57.47
C LYS A 255 113.05 6.47 -57.23
N SER A 256 113.79 6.44 -56.13
CA SER A 256 114.86 7.40 -55.84
C SER A 256 115.97 6.78 -54.99
N GLY A 257 117.06 6.36 -55.64
CA GLY A 257 118.36 5.96 -55.05
C GLY A 257 118.55 4.44 -54.97
N GLY A 258 119.33 3.76 -55.82
CA GLY A 258 120.53 4.20 -56.55
C GLY A 258 121.80 3.84 -55.78
N SER A 259 122.27 2.59 -55.96
CA SER A 259 123.66 2.09 -56.04
C SER A 259 124.80 2.95 -55.45
N ILE A 260 125.68 2.35 -54.61
CA ILE A 260 127.14 2.17 -54.86
C ILE A 260 127.94 1.76 -53.58
N PHE A 261 128.69 0.65 -53.75
CA PHE A 261 130.01 0.23 -53.23
C PHE A 261 130.30 -0.10 -51.75
N THR A 262 130.64 -1.39 -51.54
CA THR A 262 131.89 -2.01 -50.98
C THR A 262 132.61 -1.28 -49.81
N ARG A 263 133.20 -1.93 -48.79
CA ARG A 263 134.28 -2.94 -48.82
C ARG A 263 134.84 -3.07 -47.38
N ASP A 264 135.35 -4.26 -47.02
CA ASP A 264 136.45 -4.61 -46.06
C ASP A 264 136.48 -3.97 -44.65
N LYS A 265 136.98 -4.58 -43.57
CA LYS A 265 137.46 -5.90 -43.13
C LYS A 265 137.72 -5.72 -41.61
N ASP A 266 137.45 -6.74 -40.82
CA ASP A 266 138.27 -7.31 -39.71
C ASP A 266 137.39 -8.15 -38.77
#